data_AF-A0A0V0GXV6-F1
#
_entry.id   AF-A0A0V0GXV6-F1
#
_cell.length_a   1.000
_cell.length_b   1.000
_cell.length_c   1.000
_cell.angle_alpha   90.00
_cell.angle_beta   90.00
_cell.angle_gamma   90.00
#
_symmetry.space_group_name_H-M   'P 1'
#
loop_
_entity.id
_entity.type
_entity.pdbx_description
1 polymer ?
#
loop_
_entity_poly.entity_id
_entity_poly.type
_entity_poly.pdbx_seq_one_letter_code
_entity_poly.pdbx_strand_id
1 'polypeptide(L)'
;MKALVFLVIANGLAAAYSLVQVLRCILSMIRGTVLFNKPLAWAIFSGDQLMAYLTLTAVAAAAQSAVFAKLGQTDLQWMKICNMYGKFCNQVGEGIASSLIVSLSMIVLSAISAFSLFRLYGNSKGKGNAM
;
A
#
# COMPACT_ATOMS: atom_id res chain seq x y z
N MET A 1 -11.96 17.07 4.19
CA MET A 1 -12.76 15.82 4.35
C MET A 1 -12.59 14.83 3.19
N LYS A 2 -12.59 15.26 1.92
CA LYS A 2 -12.39 14.36 0.77
C LYS A 2 -11.11 13.49 0.84
N ALA A 3 -10.01 14.03 1.37
CA ALA A 3 -8.77 13.28 1.56
C ALA A 3 -8.90 12.09 2.54
N LEU A 4 -9.71 12.23 3.60
CA LEU A 4 -9.95 11.14 4.55
C LEU A 4 -10.79 10.03 3.92
N VAL A 5 -11.79 10.40 3.11
CA VAL A 5 -12.59 9.43 2.35
C VAL A 5 -11.69 8.66 1.36
N PHE A 6 -10.80 9.37 0.66
CA PHE A 6 -9.82 8.75 -0.23
C PHE A 6 -8.90 7.77 0.51
N LEU A 7 -8.39 8.15 1.69
CA LEU A 7 -7.59 7.28 2.57
C LEU A 7 -8.34 5.99 2.95
N VAL A 8 -9.60 6.10 3.34
CA VAL A 8 -10.42 4.93 3.72
C VAL A 8 -10.63 4.00 2.52
N ILE A 9 -10.95 4.55 1.34
CA ILE A 9 -11.13 3.75 0.12
C ILE A 9 -9.83 3.06 -0.28
N ALA A 10 -8.71 3.77 -0.25
CA ALA A 10 -7.40 3.22 -0.59
C ALA A 10 -7.00 2.07 0.35
N ASN A 11 -7.18 2.23 1.67
CA ASN A 11 -6.94 1.16 2.63
C ASN A 11 -7.90 -0.02 2.43
N GLY A 12 -9.16 0.23 2.09
CA GLY A 12 -10.13 -0.82 1.76
C GLY A 12 -9.71 -1.65 0.55
N LEU A 13 -9.22 -1.00 -0.51
CA LEU A 13 -8.67 -1.68 -1.69
C LEU A 13 -7.41 -2.49 -1.34
N ALA A 14 -6.51 -1.90 -0.55
CA ALA A 14 -5.30 -2.58 -0.08
C ALA A 14 -5.63 -3.83 0.76
N ALA A 15 -6.65 -3.75 1.62
CA ALA A 15 -7.13 -4.88 2.43
C ALA A 15 -7.73 -5.99 1.55
N ALA A 16 -8.61 -5.63 0.60
CA ALA A 16 -9.18 -6.59 -0.34
C ALA A 16 -8.10 -7.29 -1.17
N TYR A 17 -7.12 -6.53 -1.67
CA TYR A 17 -5.97 -7.08 -2.39
C TYR A 17 -5.15 -8.05 -1.53
N SER A 18 -4.87 -7.67 -0.28
CA SER A 18 -4.14 -8.52 0.68
C SER A 18 -4.87 -9.83 0.96
N LEU A 19 -6.20 -9.81 1.10
CA LEU A 19 -7.00 -11.01 1.30
C LEU A 19 -6.91 -11.95 0.09
N VAL A 20 -6.95 -11.42 -1.13
CA VAL A 20 -6.78 -12.20 -2.35
C VAL A 20 -5.37 -12.84 -2.40
N GLN A 21 -4.33 -12.10 -2.04
CA GLN A 21 -2.97 -12.63 -1.98
C GLN A 21 -2.82 -13.75 -0.93
N VAL A 22 -3.37 -13.55 0.27
CA VAL A 22 -3.36 -14.56 1.35
C VAL A 22 -4.10 -15.82 0.90
N LEU A 23 -5.29 -15.67 0.29
CA LEU A 23 -6.05 -16.81 -0.23
C LEU A 23 -5.24 -17.58 -1.28
N ARG A 24 -4.58 -16.88 -2.20
CA ARG A 24 -3.70 -17.50 -3.21
C ARG A 24 -2.55 -18.26 -2.57
N CYS A 25 -1.93 -17.68 -1.54
CA CYS A 25 -0.86 -18.33 -0.78
C CYS A 25 -1.36 -19.63 -0.12
N ILE A 26 -2.50 -19.58 0.57
CA ILE A 26 -3.11 -20.75 1.22
C ILE A 26 -3.44 -21.84 0.20
N LEU A 27 -4.08 -21.48 -0.92
CA LEU A 27 -4.41 -22.43 -1.99
C LEU A 27 -3.16 -23.06 -2.62
N SER A 28 -2.07 -22.31 -2.74
CA SER A 28 -0.79 -22.83 -3.23
C SER A 28 -0.17 -23.83 -2.26
N MET A 29 -0.27 -23.58 -0.95
CA MET A 29 0.22 -24.49 0.10
C MET A 29 -0.57 -25.80 0.08
N ILE A 30 -1.91 -25.74 -0.04
CA ILE A 30 -2.78 -26.93 -0.07
C ILE A 30 -2.52 -27.80 -1.30
N ARG A 31 -2.32 -27.18 -2.48
CA ARG A 31 -2.10 -27.91 -3.73
C ARG A 31 -0.67 -28.42 -3.93
N GLY A 32 0.26 -28.11 -3.01
CA GLY A 32 1.67 -28.52 -3.08
C GLY A 32 2.44 -28.04 -4.32
N THR A 33 1.81 -27.21 -5.16
CA THR A 33 2.38 -26.72 -6.42
C THR A 33 2.58 -25.23 -6.28
N VAL A 34 3.85 -24.83 -6.17
CA VAL A 34 4.27 -23.42 -6.26
C VAL A 34 4.16 -23.02 -7.74
N LEU A 35 2.98 -22.59 -8.18
CA LEU A 35 2.72 -22.21 -9.58
C LEU A 35 3.34 -20.83 -9.88
N PHE A 36 4.68 -20.76 -9.86
CA PHE A 36 5.44 -19.58 -10.24
C PHE A 36 5.57 -19.52 -11.77
N ASN A 37 4.49 -19.11 -12.44
CA ASN A 37 4.54 -18.74 -13.84
C ASN A 37 5.02 -17.30 -13.99
N LYS A 38 5.90 -17.03 -14.96
CA LYS A 38 6.38 -15.67 -15.30
C LYS A 38 5.27 -14.61 -15.40
N PRO A 39 4.15 -14.84 -16.11
CA PRO A 39 3.06 -13.85 -16.17
C PRO A 39 2.38 -13.60 -14.82
N LEU A 40 2.28 -14.62 -13.96
CA LEU A 40 1.68 -14.51 -12.64
C LEU A 40 2.57 -13.70 -11.69
N ALA A 41 3.89 -13.90 -11.74
CA ALA A 41 4.85 -13.08 -11.00
C ALA A 41 4.80 -11.60 -11.42
N TRP A 42 4.69 -11.33 -12.73
CA TRP A 42 4.49 -9.96 -13.24
C TRP A 42 3.18 -9.35 -12.76
N ALA A 43 2.08 -10.11 -12.77
CA ALA A 43 0.78 -9.61 -12.31
C ALA A 43 0.79 -9.27 -10.81
N ILE A 44 1.45 -10.09 -9.98
CA ILE A 44 1.63 -9.83 -8.54
C ILE A 44 2.46 -8.56 -8.35
N PHE A 45 3.62 -8.47 -8.99
CA PHE A 45 4.48 -7.28 -8.89
C PHE A 45 3.77 -5.99 -9.31
N SER A 46 3.06 -5.99 -10.44
CA SER A 46 2.28 -4.83 -10.89
C SER A 46 1.17 -4.45 -9.89
N GLY A 47 0.51 -5.44 -9.29
CA GLY A 47 -0.51 -5.23 -8.26
C GLY A 47 0.07 -4.65 -6.97
N ASP A 48 1.16 -5.22 -6.46
CA ASP A 48 1.86 -4.76 -5.25
C ASP A 48 2.32 -3.31 -5.42
N GLN A 49 2.89 -3.00 -6.58
CA GLN A 49 3.38 -1.67 -6.91
C GLN A 49 2.23 -0.66 -7.02
N LEU A 50 1.11 -1.02 -7.67
CA LEU A 50 -0.08 -0.17 -7.74
C LEU A 50 -0.64 0.14 -6.35
N MET A 51 -0.75 -0.86 -5.48
CA MET A 51 -1.25 -0.68 -4.11
C MET A 51 -0.29 0.16 -3.25
N ALA A 52 1.02 -0.02 -3.41
CA ALA A 52 2.03 0.80 -2.73
C ALA A 52 1.88 2.29 -3.11
N TYR A 53 1.79 2.61 -4.40
CA TYR A 53 1.59 3.99 -4.85
C TYR A 53 0.25 4.58 -4.42
N LEU A 54 -0.82 3.78 -4.51
CA LEU A 54 -2.17 4.22 -4.12
C LEU A 54 -2.22 4.58 -2.63
N THR A 55 -1.74 3.68 -1.77
CA THR A 55 -1.73 3.90 -0.32
C THR A 55 -0.82 5.06 0.06
N LEU A 56 0.37 5.16 -0.54
CA LEU A 56 1.29 6.26 -0.27
C LEU A 56 0.69 7.63 -0.63
N THR A 57 0.06 7.72 -1.81
CA THR A 57 -0.59 8.95 -2.27
C THR A 57 -1.75 9.33 -1.35
N ALA A 58 -2.56 8.35 -0.94
CA ALA A 58 -3.69 8.59 -0.05
C ALA A 58 -3.25 9.06 1.34
N VAL A 59 -2.20 8.45 1.88
CA VAL A 59 -1.62 8.85 3.16
C VAL A 59 -0.99 10.24 3.07
N ALA A 60 -0.26 10.55 2.00
CA ALA A 60 0.32 11.88 1.79
C ALA A 60 -0.77 12.97 1.74
N ALA A 61 -1.85 12.75 0.98
CA ALA A 61 -2.97 13.68 0.88
C ALA A 61 -3.69 13.88 2.22
N ALA A 62 -3.90 12.79 2.98
CA ALA A 62 -4.52 12.86 4.30
C ALA A 62 -3.61 13.54 5.34
N ALA A 63 -2.32 13.24 5.33
CA ALA A 63 -1.33 13.85 6.21
C ALA A 63 -1.22 15.36 5.96
N GLN A 64 -1.12 15.80 4.71
CA GLN A 64 -1.11 17.21 4.36
C GLN A 64 -2.38 17.93 4.84
N SER A 65 -3.55 17.31 4.65
CA SER A 65 -4.82 17.84 5.15
C SER A 65 -4.85 17.97 6.69
N ALA A 66 -4.24 17.01 7.39
CA ALA A 66 -4.14 17.04 8.85
C ALA A 66 -3.15 18.10 9.36
N VAL A 67 -2.04 18.33 8.64
CA VAL A 67 -1.09 19.41 8.96
C VAL A 67 -1.77 20.77 8.87
N PHE A 68 -2.55 21.01 7.79
CA PHE A 68 -3.36 22.22 7.70
C PHE A 68 -4.30 22.30 8.91
N ALA A 69 -5.06 21.23 9.22
CA ALA A 69 -5.99 21.15 10.36
C ALA A 69 -5.38 21.56 11.71
N LYS A 70 -4.10 21.24 11.91
CA LYS A 70 -3.37 21.52 13.15
C LYS A 70 -2.75 22.92 13.18
N LEU A 71 -2.06 23.31 12.11
CA LEU A 71 -1.27 24.55 12.09
C LEU A 71 -2.11 25.78 11.71
N GLY A 72 -3.17 25.61 10.92
CA GLY A 72 -3.88 26.73 10.32
C GLY A 72 -3.02 27.48 9.30
N GLN A 73 -3.63 28.35 8.50
CA GLN A 73 -2.89 29.27 7.64
C GLN A 73 -3.61 30.61 7.57
N THR A 74 -3.05 31.61 8.24
CA THR A 74 -3.67 32.94 8.41
C THR A 74 -3.83 33.68 7.09
N ASP A 75 -2.87 33.52 6.16
CA ASP A 75 -2.91 34.18 4.85
C ASP A 75 -4.04 33.67 3.94
N LEU A 76 -4.52 32.43 4.16
CA LEU A 76 -5.69 31.87 3.47
C LEU A 76 -6.94 31.88 4.37
N GLN A 77 -6.91 32.60 5.49
CA GLN A 77 -7.97 32.61 6.53
C GLN A 77 -8.36 31.20 7.01
N TRP A 78 -7.44 30.25 6.94
CA TRP A 78 -7.71 28.86 7.27
C TRP A 78 -7.53 28.63 8.77
N MET A 79 -8.65 28.45 9.47
CA MET A 79 -8.70 28.40 10.94
C MET A 79 -8.25 27.04 11.50
N LYS A 80 -7.66 27.02 12.70
CA LYS A 80 -7.20 25.78 13.37
C LYS A 80 -8.38 24.92 13.85
N ILE A 81 -8.82 23.99 13.03
CA ILE A 81 -9.91 23.06 13.37
C ILE A 81 -9.56 22.15 14.55
N CYS A 82 -8.31 21.69 14.66
CA CYS A 82 -7.93 20.79 15.76
C CYS A 82 -7.99 21.44 17.16
N ASN A 83 -8.02 22.77 17.25
CA ASN A 83 -8.19 23.47 18.52
C ASN A 83 -9.64 23.37 19.05
N MET A 84 -10.62 23.33 18.15
CA MET A 84 -12.03 23.17 18.49
C MET A 84 -12.43 21.69 18.62
N TYR A 85 -11.89 20.82 17.75
CA TYR A 85 -12.25 19.40 17.65
C TYR A 85 -11.06 18.46 17.95
N GLY A 86 -10.45 18.61 19.12
CA GLY A 86 -9.24 17.86 19.50
C GLY A 86 -9.39 16.33 19.46
N LYS A 87 -10.49 15.78 19.99
CA LYS A 87 -10.73 14.32 19.98
C LYS A 87 -10.77 13.73 18.57
N PHE A 88 -11.46 14.41 17.65
CA PHE A 88 -11.53 13.98 16.25
C PHE A 88 -10.15 14.04 15.58
N CYS A 89 -9.39 15.11 15.80
CA CYS A 89 -8.04 15.21 15.26
C CYS A 89 -7.09 14.14 15.82
N ASN A 90 -7.22 13.76 17.10
CA ASN A 90 -6.41 12.69 17.65
C ASN A 90 -6.73 11.35 16.97
N GLN A 91 -8.02 11.01 16.85
CA GLN A 91 -8.47 9.76 16.22
C GLN A 91 -8.08 9.69 14.73
N VAL A 92 -8.20 10.79 14.00
CA VAL A 92 -7.74 10.87 12.60
C VAL A 92 -6.22 10.73 12.52
N GLY A 93 -5.48 11.35 13.42
CA GLY A 93 -4.02 11.23 13.50
C GLY A 93 -3.58 9.77 13.69
N GLU A 94 -4.21 9.05 14.62
CA GLU A 94 -3.98 7.62 14.85
C GLU A 94 -4.29 6.79 13.59
N GLY A 95 -5.38 7.09 12.88
CA GLY A 95 -5.74 6.42 11.63
C GLY A 95 -4.75 6.68 10.48
N ILE A 96 -4.20 7.90 10.38
CA ILE A 96 -3.16 8.22 9.41
C ILE A 96 -1.86 7.49 9.76
N ALA A 97 -1.50 7.45 11.04
CA ALA A 97 -0.30 6.75 11.52
C ALA A 97 -0.36 5.25 11.21
N SER A 98 -1.49 4.59 11.44
CA SER A 98 -1.65 3.18 11.07
C SER A 98 -1.63 2.97 9.55
N SER A 99 -2.24 3.89 8.78
CA SER A 99 -2.19 3.83 7.31
C SER A 99 -0.77 4.02 6.75
N LEU A 100 0.08 4.81 7.41
CA LEU A 100 1.51 4.92 7.06
C LEU A 100 2.21 3.56 7.20
N ILE A 101 1.95 2.83 8.28
CA ILE A 101 2.52 1.50 8.51
C ILE A 101 2.07 0.54 7.40
N VAL A 102 0.79 0.55 7.02
CA VAL A 102 0.27 -0.24 5.89
C VAL A 102 0.98 0.13 4.59
N SER A 103 1.16 1.42 4.30
CA SER A 103 1.83 1.88 3.09
C SER A 103 3.30 1.42 3.02
N LEU A 104 4.04 1.55 4.12
CA LEU A 104 5.42 1.04 4.22
C LEU A 104 5.49 -0.48 4.01
N SER A 105 4.52 -1.20 4.57
CA SER A 105 4.43 -2.66 4.40
C SER A 105 4.21 -3.03 2.94
N MET A 106 3.34 -2.32 2.22
CA MET A 106 3.11 -2.52 0.78
C MET A 106 4.34 -2.20 -0.07
N ILE A 107 5.12 -1.17 0.29
CA ILE A 107 6.39 -0.86 -0.39
C ILE A 107 7.38 -2.02 -0.22
N VAL A 108 7.51 -2.58 0.98
CA VAL A 108 8.38 -3.73 1.24
C VAL A 108 7.92 -4.95 0.44
N LEU A 109 6.61 -5.23 0.40
CA LEU A 109 6.06 -6.33 -0.41
C LEU A 109 6.38 -6.15 -1.90
N SER A 110 6.23 -4.94 -2.43
CA SER A 110 6.58 -4.64 -3.82
C SER A 110 8.08 -4.88 -4.09
N ALA A 111 8.96 -4.49 -3.18
CA ALA A 111 10.40 -4.75 -3.31
C ALA A 111 10.73 -6.25 -3.31
N ILE A 112 10.10 -7.04 -2.44
CA ILE A 112 10.25 -8.50 -2.41
C ILE A 112 9.74 -9.13 -3.71
N SER A 113 8.59 -8.66 -4.19
CA SER A 113 7.97 -9.10 -5.43
C SER A 113 8.87 -8.84 -6.63
N ALA A 114 9.46 -7.64 -6.73
CA ALA A 114 10.45 -7.28 -7.74
C ALA A 114 11.68 -8.19 -7.68
N PHE A 115 12.25 -8.39 -6.49
CA PHE A 115 13.40 -9.28 -6.29
C PHE A 115 13.10 -10.71 -6.75
N SER A 116 11.91 -11.22 -6.41
CA SER A 116 11.47 -12.56 -6.83
C SER A 116 11.34 -12.67 -8.35
N LEU A 117 10.82 -11.64 -9.01
CA LEU A 117 10.66 -11.56 -10.46
C LEU A 117 12.02 -11.57 -11.16
N PHE A 118 12.96 -10.72 -10.73
CA PHE A 118 14.29 -10.64 -11.33
C PHE A 118 15.06 -11.96 -11.15
N ARG A 119 14.97 -12.60 -9.97
CA ARG A 119 15.58 -13.91 -9.73
C ARG A 119 15.00 -15.00 -10.62
N LEU A 120 13.68 -14.99 -10.88
CA LEU A 120 13.02 -15.94 -11.77
C LEU A 120 13.54 -15.83 -13.22
N TYR A 121 13.77 -14.62 -13.72
CA TYR A 121 14.38 -14.40 -15.03
C TYR A 121 15.86 -14.82 -15.07
N GLY A 122 16.63 -14.54 -14.01
CA GLY A 122 18.03 -14.98 -13.89
C GLY A 122 18.19 -16.50 -13.94
N ASN A 123 17.36 -17.23 -13.19
CA ASN A 123 17.39 -18.69 -13.16
C ASN A 123 16.94 -19.33 -14.50
N SER A 124 16.03 -18.68 -15.23
CA SER A 124 15.60 -19.11 -16.56
C SER A 124 16.73 -19.04 -17.60
N LYS A 125 17.69 -18.12 -17.44
CA LYS A 125 18.85 -17.98 -18.35
C LYS A 125 19.86 -19.13 -18.16
N GLY A 126 20.02 -19.60 -16.92
CA GLY A 126 20.89 -20.75 -16.60
C GLY A 126 20.41 -22.09 -17.19
N LYS A 127 19.08 -22.29 -17.31
CA LYS A 127 18.51 -23.50 -17.96
C LYS A 127 18.59 -23.49 -19.48
N GLY A 128 18.70 -22.32 -20.12
CA GLY A 128 18.82 -22.21 -21.58
C GLY A 128 20.23 -22.47 -22.12
N ASN A 129 21.25 -22.38 -21.26
CA ASN A 129 22.66 -22.63 -21.63
C ASN A 129 23.12 -24.06 -21.28
N ALA A 130 22.22 -24.92 -20.79
CA ALA A 130 22.50 -26.30 -20.40
C ALA A 130 21.85 -27.33 -21.34
N MET A 131 21.49 -26.91 -22.56
CA MET A 131 20.98 -27.78 -23.63
C MET A 131 21.87 -27.69 -24.85
#